data_AF-A0A2T2QYE1-F1
#
_entry.id   AF-A0A2T2QYE1-F1
#
_cell.length_a   1.000
_cell.length_b   1.000
_cell.length_c   1.000
_cell.angle_alpha   90.00
_cell.angle_beta   90.00
_cell.angle_gamma   90.00
#
_symmetry.space_group_name_H-M   'P 1'
#
loop_
_entity.id
_entity.type
_entity.pdbx_description
1 polymer ?
#
loop_
_entity_poly.entity_id
_entity_poly.type
_entity_poly.pdbx_seq_one_letter_code
_entity_poly.pdbx_strand_id
1 'polypeptide(L)'
;MNECVVGYITGLYWDEGEPALELLSEPDNGSYERHPLDKGQILSVSILGAALCIGSFDAVSQRRIPCPRRSPVAGGRNHLCTRCSRAGPNFYARTGIPTGSDGEARLREQDHIAYIALFGRSTLKVGVAATWRSRQRLLEQGAVAALMFARGSGDNVRELERSVAKDIGVRQSIQLHQKLQCLWDLPEQEESQRTLSTSVDEIYGLLPSVIWERMTPIANLYITSRSSGYGENCRTLGI
;
A
#
# COMPACT_ATOMS: atom_id res chain seq x y z
N MET A 1 33.99 10.94 -1.49
CA MET A 1 33.85 9.67 -0.75
C MET A 1 32.36 9.46 -0.57
N ASN A 2 31.79 8.37 -1.09
CA ASN A 2 30.39 8.05 -0.81
C ASN A 2 30.30 7.62 0.65
N GLU A 3 29.50 8.35 1.43
CA GLU A 3 29.28 8.07 2.84
C GLU A 3 28.52 6.75 2.97
N CYS A 4 29.09 5.78 3.69
CA CYS A 4 28.43 4.51 3.93
C CYS A 4 27.47 4.70 5.11
N VAL A 5 26.17 4.70 4.83
CA VAL A 5 25.14 4.79 5.86
C VAL A 5 24.93 3.41 6.49
N VAL A 6 25.00 3.34 7.82
CA VAL A 6 24.71 2.13 8.58
C VAL A 6 23.40 2.33 9.33
N GLY A 7 22.48 1.39 9.19
CA GLY A 7 21.19 1.45 9.86
C GLY A 7 20.31 0.24 9.56
N TYR A 8 19.13 0.22 10.16
CA TYR A 8 18.13 -0.82 9.93
C TYR A 8 17.20 -0.39 8.81
N ILE A 9 17.12 -1.16 7.73
CA ILE A 9 16.16 -0.91 6.65
C ILE A 9 14.74 -1.21 7.16
N THR A 10 13.88 -0.19 7.20
CA THR A 10 12.50 -0.31 7.69
C THR A 10 11.47 -0.38 6.56
N GLY A 11 11.83 0.07 5.36
CA GLY A 11 11.01 -0.06 4.16
C GLY A 11 11.36 0.91 3.04
N LEU A 12 10.57 0.85 1.98
CA LEU A 12 10.55 1.83 0.90
C LEU A 12 9.36 2.77 1.09
N TYR A 13 9.58 4.04 0.79
CA TYR A 13 8.57 5.11 0.84
C TYR A 13 8.51 5.84 -0.49
N TRP A 14 7.33 6.35 -0.82
CA TRP A 14 7.13 7.23 -1.97
C TRP A 14 6.65 8.57 -1.45
N ASP A 15 7.34 9.65 -1.81
CA ASP A 15 6.93 11.01 -1.52
C ASP A 15 6.76 11.76 -2.85
N GLU A 16 5.53 12.20 -3.12
CA GLU A 16 5.15 12.84 -4.39
C GLU A 16 5.56 12.07 -5.68
N GLY A 17 5.75 10.75 -5.57
CA GLY A 17 6.16 9.89 -6.69
C GLY A 17 7.65 9.49 -6.65
N GLU A 18 8.44 10.13 -5.81
CA GLU A 18 9.86 9.84 -5.65
C GLU A 18 10.10 8.74 -4.60
N PRO A 19 10.84 7.67 -4.95
CA PRO A 19 11.13 6.60 -4.01
C PRO A 19 12.26 7.00 -3.04
N ALA A 20 12.15 6.54 -1.81
CA ALA A 20 13.19 6.67 -0.79
C ALA A 20 13.31 5.38 0.03
N LEU A 21 14.53 5.07 0.47
CA LEU A 21 14.80 4.03 1.45
C LEU A 21 14.71 4.64 2.85
N GLU A 22 13.84 4.10 3.71
CA GLU A 22 13.78 4.50 5.11
C GLU A 22 14.72 3.62 5.95
N LEU A 23 15.60 4.30 6.69
CA LEU A 23 16.53 3.70 7.63
C LEU A 23 16.22 4.18 9.04
N LEU A 24 16.43 3.31 10.01
CA LEU A 24 16.55 3.66 11.42
C LEU A 24 18.03 3.63 11.78
N SER A 25 18.62 4.81 12.04
CA SER A 25 20.06 4.99 12.27
C SER A 25 20.53 4.29 13.56
N GLU A 26 19.73 4.38 14.62
CA GLU A 26 19.96 3.74 15.92
C GLU A 26 18.66 3.09 16.42
N PRO A 27 18.68 1.85 16.92
CA PRO A 27 17.46 1.12 17.24
C PRO A 27 16.75 1.60 18.52
N ASP A 28 17.45 2.30 19.42
CA ASP A 28 16.93 2.68 20.74
C ASP A 28 16.47 4.15 20.82
N ASN A 29 17.12 5.05 20.08
CA ASN A 29 16.86 6.50 20.09
C ASN A 29 17.02 7.16 18.69
N GLY A 30 17.21 6.34 17.66
CA GLY A 30 17.48 6.84 16.32
C GLY A 30 16.28 7.52 15.69
N SER A 31 16.58 8.45 14.79
CA SER A 31 15.61 9.00 13.86
C SER A 31 15.31 7.99 12.74
N TYR A 32 14.10 8.05 12.22
CA TYR A 32 13.80 7.49 10.91
C TYR A 32 14.28 8.50 9.87
N GLU A 33 15.23 8.09 9.05
CA GLU A 33 15.81 8.88 7.98
C GLU A 33 15.39 8.31 6.64
N ARG A 34 15.04 9.19 5.70
CA ARG A 34 14.69 8.80 4.34
C ARG A 34 15.81 9.22 3.42
N HIS A 35 16.39 8.23 2.73
CA HIS A 35 17.41 8.43 1.72
C HIS A 35 16.75 8.31 0.35
N PRO A 36 16.64 9.41 -0.42
CA PRO A 36 16.09 9.38 -1.77
C PRO A 36 16.81 8.35 -2.64
N LEU A 37 16.06 7.72 -3.54
CA LEU A 37 16.56 6.76 -4.50
C LEU A 37 16.39 7.31 -5.91
N ASP A 38 17.49 7.47 -6.62
CA ASP A 38 17.46 7.90 -8.02
C ASP A 38 17.28 6.69 -8.95
N LYS A 39 16.57 6.90 -10.06
CA LYS A 39 16.52 5.89 -11.12
C LYS A 39 17.92 5.57 -11.64
N GLY A 40 18.23 4.27 -11.73
CA GLY A 40 19.54 3.79 -12.19
C GLY A 40 20.63 3.86 -11.13
N GLN A 41 20.32 4.35 -9.92
CA GLN A 41 21.26 4.31 -8.79
C GLN A 41 21.62 2.87 -8.45
N ILE A 42 22.93 2.60 -8.35
CA ILE A 42 23.43 1.32 -7.90
C ILE A 42 23.50 1.33 -6.38
N LEU A 43 22.68 0.49 -5.74
CA LEU A 43 22.69 0.29 -4.30
C LEU A 43 23.57 -0.91 -3.94
N SER A 44 24.55 -0.68 -3.07
CA SER A 44 25.35 -1.75 -2.47
C SER A 44 24.92 -1.93 -1.01
N VAL A 45 24.36 -3.09 -0.69
CA VAL A 45 23.85 -3.40 0.66
C VAL A 45 24.65 -4.55 1.25
N SER A 46 25.28 -4.32 2.40
CA SER A 46 25.93 -5.36 3.19
C SER A 46 25.09 -5.68 4.42
N ILE A 47 24.74 -6.95 4.62
CA ILE A 47 23.96 -7.39 5.78
C ILE A 47 24.93 -7.63 6.94
N LEU A 48 24.85 -6.79 7.98
CA LEU A 48 25.77 -6.82 9.12
C LEU A 48 25.27 -7.69 10.29
N GLY A 49 24.02 -8.14 10.28
CA GLY A 49 23.44 -8.87 11.42
C GLY A 49 22.08 -9.50 11.13
N ALA A 50 21.47 -10.06 12.18
CA ALA A 50 20.15 -10.67 12.10
C ALA A 50 19.04 -9.63 11.89
N ALA A 51 17.95 -10.03 11.26
CA ALA A 51 16.76 -9.20 11.15
C ALA A 51 16.15 -8.99 12.55
N LEU A 52 15.93 -7.73 12.92
CA LEU A 52 15.30 -7.33 14.18
C LEU A 52 13.92 -6.72 13.91
N CYS A 53 13.06 -6.79 14.91
CA CYS A 53 11.74 -6.16 14.86
C CYS A 53 11.86 -4.65 14.61
N ILE A 54 11.26 -4.16 13.52
CA ILE A 54 11.33 -2.75 13.11
C ILE A 54 10.35 -1.82 13.86
N GLY A 55 9.69 -2.32 14.91
CA GLY A 55 8.77 -1.53 15.73
C GLY A 55 7.34 -1.44 15.17
N SER A 56 6.43 -0.85 15.94
CA SER A 56 5.03 -0.64 15.53
C SER A 56 4.87 0.67 14.75
N PHE A 57 3.74 0.85 14.08
CA PHE A 57 3.37 2.12 13.46
C PHE A 57 2.20 2.73 14.23
N ASP A 58 2.36 3.97 14.69
CA ASP A 58 1.28 4.74 15.27
C ASP A 58 0.51 5.48 14.18
N ALA A 59 -0.76 5.12 14.00
CA ALA A 59 -1.62 5.73 13.00
C ALA A 59 -2.02 7.17 13.35
N VAL A 60 -1.91 7.59 14.62
CA VAL A 60 -2.27 8.95 15.05
C VAL A 60 -1.14 9.91 14.72
N SER A 61 0.06 9.66 15.25
CA SER A 61 1.24 10.49 14.93
C SER A 61 1.82 10.24 13.54
N GLN A 62 1.40 9.17 12.86
CA GLN A 62 1.96 8.69 11.59
C GLN A 62 3.45 8.39 11.65
N ARG A 63 3.95 7.97 12.82
CA ARG A 63 5.35 7.65 13.04
C ARG A 63 5.52 6.20 13.44
N ARG A 64 6.68 5.64 13.11
CA ARG A 64 7.11 4.36 13.66
C ARG A 64 7.60 4.53 15.09
N ILE A 65 7.28 3.55 15.92
CA ILE A 65 7.72 3.45 17.31
C ILE A 65 8.70 2.27 17.36
N PRO A 66 10.01 2.52 17.62
CA PRO A 66 11.01 1.46 17.67
C PRO A 66 10.64 0.31 18.61
N CYS A 67 11.09 -0.92 18.29
CA CYS A 67 10.81 -2.06 19.15
C CYS A 67 11.68 -2.01 20.42
N PRO A 68 11.10 -1.86 21.63
CA PRO A 68 11.88 -1.73 22.86
C PRO A 68 12.62 -3.00 23.28
N ARG A 69 12.35 -4.14 22.62
CA ARG A 69 13.01 -5.42 22.89
C ARG A 69 13.96 -5.86 21.79
N ARG A 70 14.00 -5.15 20.66
CA ARG A 70 14.80 -5.51 19.47
C ARG A 70 14.72 -7.00 19.15
N SER A 71 13.52 -7.57 19.26
CA SER A 71 13.36 -9.02 19.20
C SER A 71 13.82 -9.53 17.83
N PRO A 72 14.65 -10.58 17.75
CA PRO A 72 15.00 -11.23 16.50
C PRO A 72 13.72 -11.66 15.78
N VAL A 73 13.71 -11.51 14.47
CA VAL A 73 12.60 -11.92 13.62
C VAL A 73 13.13 -12.72 12.44
N ALA A 74 12.28 -13.57 11.87
CA ALA A 74 12.64 -14.36 10.69
C ALA A 74 12.88 -13.51 9.43
N GLY A 75 12.52 -12.21 9.46
CA GLY A 75 12.60 -11.33 8.31
C GLY A 75 11.48 -11.57 7.29
N GLY A 76 11.60 -10.93 6.12
CA GLY A 76 10.59 -11.01 5.07
C GLY A 76 9.22 -10.50 5.51
N ARG A 77 8.18 -11.34 5.40
CA ARG A 77 6.80 -10.99 5.83
C ARG A 77 6.65 -10.89 7.35
N ASN A 78 7.54 -11.52 8.11
CA ASN A 78 7.53 -11.54 9.57
C ASN A 78 8.58 -10.57 10.11
N HIS A 79 8.40 -9.27 9.88
CA HIS A 79 9.32 -8.20 10.31
C HIS A 79 8.96 -7.58 11.66
N LEU A 80 7.88 -8.04 12.30
CA LEU A 80 7.38 -7.55 13.59
C LEU A 80 7.30 -8.69 14.61
N CYS A 81 7.74 -8.43 15.84
CA CYS A 81 7.44 -9.32 16.97
C CYS A 81 5.96 -9.22 17.36
N THR A 82 5.44 -10.20 18.12
CA THR A 82 4.03 -10.27 18.53
C THR A 82 3.53 -8.98 19.18
N ARG A 83 4.34 -8.37 20.06
CA ARG A 83 3.99 -7.11 20.72
C ARG A 83 3.82 -5.97 19.72
N CYS A 84 4.82 -5.72 18.89
CA CYS A 84 4.78 -4.63 17.91
C CYS A 84 3.74 -4.85 16.82
N SER A 85 3.50 -6.11 16.42
CA SER A 85 2.41 -6.42 15.50
C SER A 85 1.07 -6.04 16.12
N ARG A 86 0.77 -6.46 17.36
CA ARG A 86 -0.52 -6.19 18.02
C ARG A 86 -0.77 -4.70 18.32
N ALA A 87 0.30 -3.93 18.52
CA ALA A 87 0.20 -2.49 18.77
C ALA A 87 -0.17 -1.67 17.53
N GLY A 88 0.08 -2.20 16.32
CA GLY A 88 -0.19 -1.48 15.07
C GLY A 88 -1.62 -1.70 14.57
N PRO A 89 -2.23 -0.68 13.92
CA PRO A 89 -3.58 -0.79 13.34
C PRO A 89 -3.67 -1.85 12.24
N ASN A 90 -2.53 -2.19 11.62
CA ASN A 90 -2.43 -3.23 10.61
C ASN A 90 -2.76 -4.63 11.13
N PHE A 91 -2.64 -4.88 12.45
CA PHE A 91 -3.06 -6.15 13.02
C PHE A 91 -4.58 -6.29 12.94
N TYR A 92 -5.33 -5.30 13.42
CA TYR A 92 -6.78 -5.27 13.26
C TYR A 92 -7.19 -5.37 11.78
N ALA A 93 -6.56 -4.57 10.91
CA ALA A 93 -6.87 -4.58 9.47
C ALA A 93 -6.76 -5.97 8.83
N ARG A 94 -5.81 -6.79 9.29
CA ARG A 94 -5.53 -8.13 8.73
C ARG A 94 -6.34 -9.23 9.40
N THR A 95 -6.55 -9.15 10.71
CA THR A 95 -7.11 -10.26 11.50
C THR A 95 -8.55 -10.04 11.92
N GLY A 96 -9.04 -8.80 11.89
CA GLY A 96 -10.31 -8.39 12.49
C GLY A 96 -10.34 -8.47 14.01
N ILE A 97 -9.23 -8.84 14.66
CA ILE A 97 -9.15 -8.97 16.12
C ILE A 97 -8.94 -7.57 16.72
N PRO A 98 -9.84 -7.11 17.62
CA PRO A 98 -9.68 -5.84 18.29
C PRO A 98 -8.37 -5.76 19.08
N THR A 99 -7.71 -4.62 18.95
CA THR A 99 -6.50 -4.22 19.65
C THR A 99 -6.80 -3.24 20.79
N GLY A 100 -7.89 -2.49 20.70
CA GLY A 100 -8.23 -1.41 21.63
C GLY A 100 -7.32 -0.19 21.52
N SER A 101 -6.59 -0.04 20.40
CA SER A 101 -5.67 1.07 20.18
C SER A 101 -6.35 2.26 19.51
N ASP A 102 -5.87 3.48 19.76
CA ASP A 102 -6.33 4.68 19.05
C ASP A 102 -6.13 4.55 17.53
N GLY A 103 -5.07 3.84 17.13
CA GLY A 103 -4.82 3.51 15.73
C GLY A 103 -5.92 2.66 15.11
N GLU A 104 -6.47 1.69 15.84
CA GLU A 104 -7.64 0.93 15.41
C GLU A 104 -8.87 1.82 15.29
N ALA A 105 -9.21 2.59 16.34
CA ALA A 105 -10.37 3.49 16.32
C ALA A 105 -10.31 4.41 15.10
N ARG A 106 -9.16 5.06 14.87
CA ARG A 106 -8.91 5.87 13.69
C ARG A 106 -9.06 5.07 12.39
N LEU A 107 -8.51 3.86 12.32
CA LEU A 107 -8.59 3.02 11.12
C LEU A 107 -10.04 2.62 10.78
N ARG A 108 -10.88 2.43 11.78
CA ARG A 108 -12.30 2.07 11.63
C ARG A 108 -13.14 3.24 11.18
N GLU A 109 -12.91 4.42 11.76
CA GLU A 109 -13.77 5.58 11.61
C GLU A 109 -13.37 6.49 10.45
N GLN A 110 -12.06 6.67 10.19
CA GLN A 110 -11.62 7.60 9.14
C GLN A 110 -12.09 7.13 7.75
N ASP A 111 -12.26 8.09 6.86
CA ASP A 111 -12.64 7.83 5.47
C ASP A 111 -11.59 6.98 4.74
N HIS A 112 -12.09 5.95 4.09
CA HIS A 112 -11.35 5.09 3.18
C HIS A 112 -12.03 5.07 1.80
N ILE A 113 -11.22 4.71 0.81
CA ILE A 113 -11.64 4.46 -0.56
C ILE A 113 -11.42 2.99 -0.88
N ALA A 114 -12.41 2.37 -1.53
CA ALA A 114 -12.25 1.11 -2.25
C ALA A 114 -11.83 1.37 -3.70
N TYR A 115 -10.90 0.54 -4.19
CA TYR A 115 -10.42 0.59 -5.55
C TYR A 115 -10.23 -0.81 -6.13
N ILE A 116 -10.30 -0.89 -7.46
CA ILE A 116 -9.79 -2.02 -8.23
C ILE A 116 -8.49 -1.57 -8.90
N ALA A 117 -7.45 -2.37 -8.76
CA ALA A 117 -6.13 -2.14 -9.32
C ALA A 117 -5.76 -3.27 -10.29
N LEU A 118 -5.20 -2.87 -11.43
CA LEU A 118 -4.73 -3.76 -12.48
C LEU A 118 -3.21 -3.91 -12.38
N PHE A 119 -2.74 -5.16 -12.39
CA PHE A 119 -1.35 -5.56 -12.37
C PHE A 119 -1.05 -6.32 -13.66
N GLY A 120 -0.12 -5.81 -14.45
CA GLY A 120 0.09 -6.28 -15.82
C GLY A 120 -1.19 -6.12 -16.63
N ARG A 121 -1.44 -7.05 -17.56
CA ARG A 121 -2.62 -6.98 -18.45
C ARG A 121 -3.91 -7.54 -17.86
N SER A 122 -3.82 -8.51 -16.95
CA SER A 122 -4.99 -9.34 -16.57
C SER A 122 -5.19 -9.55 -15.07
N THR A 123 -4.25 -9.14 -14.22
CA THR A 123 -4.36 -9.45 -12.79
C THR A 123 -5.04 -8.31 -12.05
N LEU A 124 -6.30 -8.54 -11.65
CA LEU A 124 -7.06 -7.59 -10.85
C LEU A 124 -6.89 -7.84 -9.35
N LYS A 125 -6.88 -6.74 -8.60
CA LYS A 125 -6.91 -6.72 -7.15
C LYS A 125 -7.91 -5.68 -6.64
N VAL A 126 -8.74 -6.08 -5.69
CA VAL A 126 -9.49 -5.15 -4.86
C VAL A 126 -8.64 -4.72 -3.68
N GLY A 127 -8.71 -3.45 -3.33
CA GLY A 127 -7.98 -2.92 -2.20
C GLY A 127 -8.66 -1.72 -1.58
N VAL A 128 -8.22 -1.41 -0.36
CA VAL A 128 -8.67 -0.24 0.38
C VAL A 128 -7.50 0.63 0.80
N ALA A 129 -7.74 1.93 0.94
CA ALA A 129 -6.76 2.89 1.44
C ALA A 129 -7.47 4.05 2.13
N ALA A 130 -6.82 4.66 3.13
CA ALA A 130 -7.30 5.93 3.66
C ALA A 130 -7.29 6.98 2.54
N THR A 131 -8.36 7.79 2.46
CA THR A 131 -8.62 8.70 1.34
C THR A 131 -7.40 9.58 1.00
N TRP A 132 -6.78 10.16 2.03
CA TRP A 132 -5.67 11.11 1.91
C TRP A 132 -4.36 10.53 1.32
N ARG A 133 -4.15 9.21 1.38
CA ARG A 133 -2.96 8.52 0.80
C ARG A 133 -3.30 7.45 -0.23
N SER A 134 -4.52 7.48 -0.77
CA SER A 134 -5.00 6.48 -1.73
C SER A 134 -4.12 6.38 -2.98
N ARG A 135 -3.68 7.51 -3.54
CA ARG A 135 -2.74 7.57 -4.67
C ARG A 135 -1.38 6.97 -4.34
N GLN A 136 -0.75 7.43 -3.26
CA GLN A 136 0.54 6.93 -2.78
C GLN A 136 0.48 5.41 -2.55
N ARG A 137 -0.61 4.91 -1.96
CA ARG A 137 -0.83 3.49 -1.70
C ARG A 137 -0.90 2.62 -2.96
N LEU A 138 -1.33 3.18 -4.09
CA LEU A 138 -1.35 2.47 -5.38
C LEU A 138 0.06 2.40 -5.99
N LEU A 139 0.82 3.50 -5.91
CA LEU A 139 2.22 3.57 -6.34
C LEU A 139 3.10 2.60 -5.54
N GLU A 140 3.02 2.65 -4.21
CA GLU A 140 3.72 1.71 -3.29
C GLU A 140 3.45 0.24 -3.64
N GLN A 141 2.28 -0.07 -4.22
CA GLN A 141 1.92 -1.43 -4.55
C GLN A 141 2.37 -1.87 -5.94
N GLY A 142 2.73 -0.95 -6.83
CA GLY A 142 3.11 -1.23 -8.22
C GLY A 142 1.92 -1.55 -9.12
N ALA A 143 0.77 -0.90 -8.91
CA ALA A 143 -0.37 -1.03 -9.82
C ALA A 143 -0.10 -0.30 -11.14
N VAL A 144 -0.44 -0.92 -12.28
CA VAL A 144 -0.30 -0.31 -13.61
C VAL A 144 -1.35 0.79 -13.77
N ALA A 145 -2.58 0.44 -13.42
CA ALA A 145 -3.71 1.34 -13.40
C ALA A 145 -4.65 0.97 -12.24
N ALA A 146 -5.49 1.90 -11.82
CA ALA A 146 -6.52 1.65 -10.83
C ALA A 146 -7.72 2.56 -11.02
N LEU A 147 -8.86 2.12 -10.50
CA LEU A 147 -10.11 2.86 -10.50
C LEU A 147 -10.69 2.84 -9.08
N MET A 148 -10.88 4.04 -8.52
CA MET A 148 -11.52 4.25 -7.23
C MET A 148 -13.03 4.38 -7.41
N PHE A 149 -13.82 3.56 -6.72
CA PHE A 149 -15.26 3.45 -7.00
C PHE A 149 -16.16 3.74 -5.78
N ALA A 150 -15.70 3.54 -4.55
CA ALA A 150 -16.53 3.79 -3.37
C ALA A 150 -15.74 4.40 -2.21
N ARG A 151 -16.43 5.19 -1.40
CA ARG A 151 -15.92 5.79 -0.15
C ARG A 151 -16.80 5.39 1.02
N GLY A 152 -16.20 5.24 2.19
CA GLY A 152 -16.93 5.08 3.44
C GLY A 152 -15.99 4.94 4.64
N SER A 153 -16.55 4.60 5.78
CA SER A 153 -15.76 4.28 6.98
C SER A 153 -14.85 3.08 6.71
N GLY A 154 -13.74 2.99 7.45
CA GLY A 154 -12.79 1.90 7.29
C GLY A 154 -13.37 0.50 7.50
N ASP A 155 -14.37 0.34 8.37
CA ASP A 155 -15.05 -0.94 8.54
C ASP A 155 -15.92 -1.29 7.34
N ASN A 156 -16.77 -0.36 6.90
CA ASN A 156 -17.71 -0.59 5.81
C ASN A 156 -16.96 -0.86 4.49
N VAL A 157 -15.87 -0.13 4.22
CA VAL A 157 -15.07 -0.33 3.01
C VAL A 157 -14.31 -1.68 3.04
N ARG A 158 -13.92 -2.18 4.22
CA ARG A 158 -13.32 -3.53 4.37
C ARG A 158 -14.35 -4.65 4.29
N GLU A 159 -15.59 -4.40 4.69
CA GLU A 159 -16.71 -5.30 4.41
C GLU A 159 -16.91 -5.40 2.89
N LEU A 160 -16.99 -4.26 2.20
CA LEU A 160 -17.05 -4.20 0.73
C LEU A 160 -15.86 -4.94 0.07
N GLU A 161 -14.62 -4.71 0.49
CA GLU A 161 -13.44 -5.40 -0.04
C GLU A 161 -13.55 -6.93 0.10
N ARG A 162 -14.05 -7.42 1.24
CA ARG A 162 -14.27 -8.85 1.48
C ARG A 162 -15.40 -9.40 0.63
N SER A 163 -16.51 -8.67 0.48
CA SER A 163 -17.62 -9.06 -0.39
C SER A 163 -17.19 -9.15 -1.86
N VAL A 164 -16.47 -8.14 -2.37
CA VAL A 164 -15.91 -8.19 -3.73
C VAL A 164 -15.00 -9.42 -3.89
N ALA A 165 -14.14 -9.69 -2.91
CA ALA A 165 -13.24 -10.83 -2.98
C ALA A 165 -13.95 -12.19 -2.94
N LYS A 166 -14.99 -12.30 -2.12
CA LYS A 166 -15.74 -13.54 -1.91
C LYS A 166 -16.73 -13.82 -3.04
N ASP A 167 -17.50 -12.81 -3.43
CA ASP A 167 -18.69 -12.98 -4.26
C ASP A 167 -18.37 -12.78 -5.76
N ILE A 168 -17.30 -12.04 -6.08
CA ILE A 168 -16.87 -11.76 -7.46
C ILE A 168 -15.53 -12.46 -7.78
N GLY A 169 -14.77 -12.85 -6.74
CA GLY A 169 -13.52 -13.59 -6.91
C GLY A 169 -12.30 -12.72 -7.23
N VAL A 170 -12.38 -11.40 -7.03
CA VAL A 170 -11.23 -10.50 -7.19
C VAL A 170 -10.27 -10.65 -6.02
N ARG A 171 -8.96 -10.70 -6.28
CA ARG A 171 -7.96 -10.95 -5.24
C ARG A 171 -7.82 -9.76 -4.28
N GLN A 172 -7.61 -10.00 -2.98
CA GLN A 172 -7.19 -8.97 -2.01
C GLN A 172 -5.66 -8.78 -1.96
N SER A 173 -4.91 -9.77 -2.45
CA SER A 173 -3.45 -9.74 -2.45
C SER A 173 -2.87 -10.40 -3.69
N ILE A 174 -1.72 -9.87 -4.12
CA ILE A 174 -0.94 -10.40 -5.25
C ILE A 174 0.46 -10.66 -4.73
N GLN A 175 1.00 -11.83 -5.03
CA GLN A 175 2.32 -12.22 -4.56
C GLN A 175 3.41 -11.43 -5.28
N LEU A 176 4.55 -11.22 -4.62
CA LEU A 176 5.66 -10.45 -5.19
C LEU A 176 6.12 -11.02 -6.54
N HIS A 177 6.27 -12.34 -6.66
CA HIS A 177 6.71 -12.95 -7.92
C HIS A 177 5.75 -12.68 -9.08
N GLN A 178 4.43 -12.66 -8.81
CA GLN A 178 3.41 -12.33 -9.81
C GLN A 178 3.50 -10.86 -10.19
N LYS A 179 3.65 -9.96 -9.20
CA LYS A 179 3.83 -8.53 -9.47
C LYS A 179 5.05 -8.26 -10.34
N LEU A 180 6.16 -8.97 -10.07
CA LEU A 180 7.33 -8.90 -10.92
C LEU A 180 6.94 -9.35 -12.32
N GLN A 181 6.48 -10.57 -12.56
CA GLN A 181 6.08 -11.04 -13.89
C GLN A 181 5.17 -10.06 -14.68
N CYS A 182 4.23 -9.40 -13.99
CA CYS A 182 3.36 -8.38 -14.57
C CYS A 182 4.08 -7.15 -15.14
N LEU A 183 5.30 -6.82 -14.70
CA LEU A 183 6.07 -5.67 -15.22
C LEU A 183 6.47 -5.84 -16.69
N TRP A 184 6.47 -7.08 -17.21
CA TRP A 184 6.84 -7.39 -18.59
C TRP A 184 5.66 -7.39 -19.57
N ASP A 185 4.42 -7.41 -19.06
CA ASP A 185 3.20 -7.44 -19.87
C ASP A 185 2.25 -6.32 -19.45
N LEU A 186 2.52 -5.12 -19.98
CA LEU A 186 1.80 -3.91 -19.64
C LEU A 186 0.74 -3.60 -20.71
N PRO A 187 -0.54 -3.43 -20.32
CA PRO A 187 -1.63 -3.07 -21.22
C PRO A 187 -1.52 -1.64 -21.72
N GLU A 188 -2.27 -1.34 -22.78
CA GLU A 188 -2.51 0.05 -23.19
C GLU A 188 -3.46 0.75 -22.21
N GLN A 189 -3.47 2.08 -22.25
CA GLN A 189 -4.30 2.88 -21.34
C GLN A 189 -5.80 2.61 -21.55
N GLU A 190 -6.25 2.54 -22.81
CA GLU A 190 -7.65 2.30 -23.14
C GLU A 190 -8.12 0.90 -22.71
N GLU A 191 -7.28 -0.12 -22.94
CA GLU A 191 -7.52 -1.49 -22.47
C GLU A 191 -7.63 -1.56 -20.94
N SER A 192 -6.73 -0.85 -20.24
CA SER A 192 -6.75 -0.76 -18.78
C SER A 192 -8.03 -0.10 -18.27
N GLN A 193 -8.45 1.01 -18.89
CA GLN A 193 -9.67 1.73 -18.54
C GLN A 193 -10.90 0.86 -18.76
N ARG A 194 -10.99 0.19 -19.91
CA ARG A 194 -12.10 -0.71 -20.23
C ARG A 194 -12.18 -1.85 -19.22
N THR A 195 -11.06 -2.53 -18.95
CA THR A 195 -11.00 -3.63 -18.00
C THR A 195 -11.49 -3.20 -16.61
N LEU A 196 -10.97 -2.08 -16.10
CA LEU A 196 -11.33 -1.58 -14.78
C LEU A 196 -12.78 -1.13 -14.69
N SER A 197 -13.29 -0.41 -15.70
CA SER A 197 -14.69 0.03 -15.74
C SER A 197 -15.64 -1.15 -15.77
N THR A 198 -15.39 -2.14 -16.64
CA THR A 198 -16.21 -3.37 -16.69
C THR A 198 -16.22 -4.11 -15.36
N SER A 199 -15.07 -4.24 -14.68
CA SER A 199 -15.02 -4.87 -13.37
C SER A 199 -15.79 -4.08 -12.30
N VAL A 200 -15.79 -2.76 -12.37
CA VAL A 200 -16.54 -1.91 -11.43
C VAL A 200 -18.03 -1.98 -11.68
N ASP A 201 -18.46 -2.02 -12.94
CA ASP A 201 -19.87 -2.23 -13.31
C ASP A 201 -20.38 -3.59 -12.82
N GLU A 202 -19.55 -4.64 -12.96
CA GLU A 202 -19.84 -5.98 -12.42
C GLU A 202 -19.98 -5.95 -10.89
N ILE A 203 -19.09 -5.23 -10.20
CA ILE A 203 -19.18 -5.04 -8.75
C ILE A 203 -20.50 -4.38 -8.35
N TYR A 204 -20.90 -3.30 -9.01
CA TYR A 204 -22.17 -2.64 -8.74
C TYR A 204 -23.38 -3.52 -9.04
N GLY A 205 -23.33 -4.32 -10.10
CA GLY A 205 -24.42 -5.19 -10.52
C GLY A 205 -24.62 -6.44 -9.66
N LEU A 206 -23.55 -7.00 -9.11
CA LEU A 206 -23.60 -8.27 -8.38
C LEU A 206 -23.76 -8.11 -6.86
N LEU A 207 -23.32 -6.99 -6.28
CA LEU A 207 -23.38 -6.80 -4.84
C LEU A 207 -24.76 -6.32 -4.35
N PRO A 208 -25.28 -6.84 -3.22
CA PRO A 208 -26.55 -6.41 -2.65
C PRO A 208 -26.63 -4.90 -2.35
N SER A 209 -27.81 -4.29 -2.55
CA SER A 209 -28.04 -2.86 -2.33
C SER A 209 -27.67 -2.36 -0.93
N VAL A 210 -27.84 -3.21 0.09
CA VAL A 210 -27.53 -2.89 1.50
C VAL A 210 -26.05 -2.57 1.75
N ILE A 211 -25.15 -3.05 0.89
CA ILE A 211 -23.72 -2.67 0.95
C ILE A 211 -23.57 -1.19 0.55
N TRP A 212 -24.30 -0.79 -0.48
CA TRP A 212 -24.21 0.54 -1.09
C TRP A 212 -24.88 1.63 -0.24
N GLU A 213 -25.88 1.30 0.57
CA GLU A 213 -26.52 2.23 1.52
C GLU A 213 -25.54 2.85 2.52
N ARG A 214 -24.44 2.15 2.81
CA ARG A 214 -23.38 2.58 3.74
C ARG A 214 -22.18 3.20 3.05
N MET A 215 -22.24 3.36 1.72
CA MET A 215 -21.16 3.84 0.87
C MET A 215 -21.55 5.14 0.17
N THR A 216 -20.56 5.95 -0.16
CA THR A 216 -20.68 7.03 -1.13
C THR A 216 -19.99 6.60 -2.43
N PRO A 217 -20.71 6.40 -3.53
CA PRO A 217 -20.10 6.19 -4.84
C PRO A 217 -19.16 7.35 -5.19
N ILE A 218 -18.03 7.05 -5.81
CA ILE A 218 -17.11 8.07 -6.31
C ILE A 218 -17.14 8.01 -7.83
N ALA A 219 -17.10 9.17 -8.49
CA ALA A 219 -16.85 9.20 -9.93
C ALA A 219 -15.56 8.43 -10.23
N ASN A 220 -15.65 7.41 -11.08
CA ASN A 220 -14.59 6.46 -11.40
C ASN A 220 -13.25 7.15 -11.68
N LEU A 221 -12.48 7.39 -10.61
CA LEU A 221 -11.24 8.14 -10.72
C LEU A 221 -10.17 7.18 -11.20
N TYR A 222 -9.90 7.26 -12.49
CA TYR A 222 -8.86 6.48 -13.15
C TYR A 222 -7.48 7.06 -12.84
N ILE A 223 -6.56 6.18 -12.43
CA ILE A 223 -5.17 6.50 -12.18
C ILE A 223 -4.32 5.54 -12.99
N THR A 224 -3.31 6.06 -13.68
CA THR A 224 -2.31 5.29 -14.42
C THR A 224 -0.93 5.61 -13.87
N SER A 225 -0.08 4.58 -13.79
CA SER A 225 1.35 4.72 -13.51
C SER A 225 2.14 5.26 -14.71
N ARG A 226 1.60 5.12 -15.93
CA ARG A 226 2.14 5.73 -17.15
C ARG A 226 1.60 7.13 -17.28
N SER A 227 2.47 8.14 -17.22
CA SER A 227 2.13 9.50 -17.59
C SER A 227 1.74 9.55 -19.07
N SER A 228 0.51 9.99 -19.35
CA SER A 228 0.22 10.67 -20.62
C SER A 228 1.08 11.94 -20.67
N GLY A 229 1.70 12.24 -21.81
CA GLY A 229 2.63 13.36 -21.98
C GLY A 229 2.22 14.63 -21.24
N TYR A 230 3.05 15.03 -20.28
CA TYR A 230 2.93 16.31 -19.61
C TYR A 230 3.55 17.39 -20.50
N GLY A 231 2.79 18.45 -20.75
CA GLY A 231 3.24 19.66 -21.43
C GLY A 231 4.51 20.22 -20.79
N GLU A 232 5.25 20.91 -21.65
CA GLU A 232 6.56 21.52 -21.44
C GLU A 232 6.75 22.08 -20.02
N ASN A 233 7.84 21.65 -19.36
CA ASN A 233 8.37 22.10 -18.05
C ASN A 233 8.09 21.26 -16.79
N CYS A 234 7.93 19.94 -16.90
CA CYS A 234 8.10 19.09 -15.71
C CYS A 234 8.87 17.80 -16.03
N ARG A 235 9.95 17.55 -15.27
CA ARG A 235 10.93 16.48 -15.51
C ARG A 235 10.24 15.11 -15.49
N THR A 236 10.47 14.37 -16.56
CA THR A 236 9.76 13.13 -16.90
C THR A 236 10.28 11.96 -16.06
N LEU A 237 9.39 11.30 -15.31
CA LEU A 237 9.61 10.00 -14.67
C LEU A 237 9.31 8.91 -15.71
N GLY A 238 10.35 8.26 -16.24
CA GLY A 238 10.22 6.97 -16.92
C GLY A 238 10.88 5.93 -16.03
N ILE A 239 10.24 4.76 -15.83
CA ILE A 239 10.81 3.59 -15.14
C ILE A 239 12.04 3.08 -15.89
#